data_AF-A0A2N2MAR3-F1
#
_entry.id   AF-A0A2N2MAR3-F1
#
_cell.length_a   1.000
_cell.length_b   1.000
_cell.length_c   1.000
_cell.angle_alpha   90.00
_cell.angle_beta   90.00
_cell.angle_gamma   90.00
#
_symmetry.space_group_name_H-M   'P 1'
#
loop_
_entity.id
_entity.type
_entity.pdbx_description
1 polymer ?
#
loop_
_entity_poly.entity_id
_entity_poly.type
_entity_poly.pdbx_seq_one_letter_code
_entity_poly.pdbx_strand_id
1 'polypeptide(L)' 'MLRAALLPIDSGAQEHRTAITSVAMFLRLNGYRVKASNAELEKFTFAALLEHLPAEKLAAWFEGHVVKG' A
#
# COMPACT_ATOMS: atom_id res chain seq x y z
N MET A 1 -18.28 -11.28 -4.99
CA MET A 1 -18.63 -10.31 -6.07
C MET A 1 -17.47 -9.33 -6.28
N LEU A 2 -16.34 -9.79 -6.82
CA LEU A 2 -15.06 -9.04 -6.79
C LEU A 2 -14.36 -9.03 -8.17
N ARG A 3 -15.14 -9.07 -9.26
CA ARG A 3 -14.61 -9.35 -10.61
C ARG A 3 -15.08 -8.37 -11.70
N ALA A 4 -15.41 -7.13 -11.34
CA ALA A 4 -15.96 -6.17 -12.31
C ALA A 4 -15.30 -4.77 -12.33
N ALA A 5 -14.23 -4.53 -11.58
CA ALA A 5 -13.66 -3.17 -11.46
C ALA A 5 -12.37 -2.92 -12.27
N LEU A 6 -11.92 -3.86 -13.11
CA LEU A 6 -10.62 -3.77 -13.77
C LEU A 6 -10.75 -3.97 -15.29
N LEU A 7 -10.94 -2.87 -16.01
CA LEU A 7 -10.58 -2.64 -17.42
C LEU A 7 -10.68 -1.13 -17.72
N PRO A 8 -9.88 -0.58 -18.66
CA PRO A 8 -8.45 -0.34 -18.59
C PRO A 8 -8.19 1.18 -18.55
N ILE A 9 -7.61 1.71 -17.48
CA ILE A 9 -7.23 3.13 -17.39
C ILE A 9 -5.74 3.17 -17.14
N ASP A 10 -4.90 3.04 -18.17
CA ASP A 10 -3.47 3.46 -18.14
C ASP A 10 -2.76 3.29 -16.77
N SER A 11 -2.87 2.09 -16.20
CA SER A 11 -3.23 1.91 -14.77
C SER A 11 -2.12 1.85 -13.76
N GLY A 12 -0.86 2.00 -14.18
CA GLY A 12 0.29 1.82 -13.30
C GLY A 12 0.17 2.70 -12.05
N ALA A 13 0.19 4.03 -12.18
CA ALA A 13 0.45 4.91 -11.04
C ALA A 13 -0.72 5.16 -10.08
N GLN A 14 -1.97 4.84 -10.47
CA GLN A 14 -3.16 5.14 -9.67
C GLN A 14 -3.62 3.95 -8.83
N GLU A 15 -3.44 2.72 -9.35
CA GLU A 15 -3.77 1.49 -8.64
C GLU A 15 -2.90 1.30 -7.38
N HIS A 16 -1.59 1.55 -7.50
CA HIS A 16 -0.65 1.32 -6.40
C HIS A 16 -0.82 2.32 -5.23
N ARG A 17 -1.10 3.60 -5.53
CA ARG A 17 -1.44 4.60 -4.49
C ARG A 17 -2.74 4.26 -3.77
N THR A 18 -3.75 3.83 -4.53
CA THR A 18 -5.03 3.36 -3.97
C THR A 18 -4.82 2.11 -3.11
N ALA A 19 -3.99 1.17 -3.53
CA ALA A 19 -3.67 -0.03 -2.77
C ALA A 19 -2.95 0.29 -1.46
N ILE A 20 -1.89 1.10 -1.49
CA ILE A 20 -1.15 1.50 -0.29
C ILE A 20 -2.03 2.32 0.66
N THR A 21 -2.85 3.22 0.12
CA THR A 21 -3.83 3.98 0.91
C THR A 21 -4.86 3.05 1.56
N SER A 22 -5.34 2.03 0.84
CA SER A 22 -6.30 1.05 1.36
C SER A 22 -5.69 0.21 2.48
N VAL A 23 -4.42 -0.21 2.34
CA VAL A 23 -3.70 -0.92 3.40
C VAL A 23 -3.48 -0.02 4.62
N ALA A 24 -3.08 1.23 4.42
CA ALA A 24 -2.92 2.19 5.51
C ALA A 24 -4.24 2.47 6.24
N MET A 25 -5.36 2.59 5.50
CA MET A 25 -6.70 2.70 6.10
C MET A 25 -7.09 1.44 6.87
N PHE A 26 -6.87 0.26 6.29
CA PHE A 26 -7.16 -1.01 6.95
C PHE A 26 -6.39 -1.15 8.27
N LEU A 27 -5.09 -0.84 8.26
CA LEU A 27 -4.24 -0.84 9.46
C LEU A 27 -4.80 0.12 10.51
N ARG A 28 -5.19 1.33 10.10
CA ARG A 28 -5.80 2.32 11.00
C ARG A 28 -7.11 1.84 11.62
N LEU A 29 -7.98 1.20 10.84
CA LEU A 29 -9.24 0.65 11.33
C LEU A 29 -9.01 -0.49 12.34
N ASN A 30 -7.88 -1.19 12.26
CA ASN A 30 -7.48 -2.24 13.19
C ASN A 30 -6.62 -1.72 14.36
N GLY A 31 -6.54 -0.40 14.56
CA GLY A 31 -5.79 0.20 15.66
C GLY A 31 -4.28 0.26 15.45
N TYR A 32 -3.79 0.10 14.21
CA TYR A 32 -2.38 0.27 13.88
C TYR A 32 -2.13 1.67 13.30
N ARG A 33 -0.98 2.26 13.61
CA ARG A 33 -0.51 3.50 13.01
C ARG A 33 0.77 3.24 12.23
N VAL A 34 0.86 3.80 11.03
CA VAL A 34 2.11 3.82 10.26
C VAL A 34 3.04 4.85 10.88
N LYS A 35 4.24 4.42 11.29
CA LYS A 35 5.29 5.29 11.86
C LYS A 35 6.32 5.75 10.82
N ALA A 36 6.21 5.27 9.57
CA ALA A 36 7.06 5.71 8.48
C ALA A 36 6.85 7.21 8.20
N SER A 37 7.94 7.91 7.91
CA SER A 37 7.88 9.28 7.40
C SER A 37 7.22 9.32 6.02
N ASN A 38 6.72 10.49 5.61
CA ASN A 38 6.15 10.68 4.27
C ASN A 38 7.15 10.29 3.16
N ALA A 39 8.44 10.60 3.34
CA ALA A 39 9.48 10.26 2.37
C ALA A 39 9.69 8.74 2.24
N GLU A 40 9.64 7.98 3.35
CA GLU A 40 9.73 6.52 3.33
C GLU A 40 8.51 5.89 2.67
N LEU A 41 7.33 6.43 2.96
CA LEU A 41 6.05 6.00 2.37
C LEU A 41 6.03 6.25 0.85
N GLU A 42 6.51 7.40 0.40
CA GLU A 42 6.62 7.76 -1.00
C GLU A 42 7.61 6.86 -1.73
N LYS A 43 8.81 6.66 -1.16
CA LYS A 43 9.82 5.75 -1.73
C LYS A 43 9.29 4.32 -1.85
N PHE A 44 8.61 3.83 -0.81
CA PHE A 44 7.98 2.52 -0.84
C PHE A 44 6.86 2.44 -1.87
N THR A 45 6.06 3.49 -2.02
CA THR A 45 5.02 3.59 -3.06
C THR A 45 5.59 3.53 -4.46
N PHE A 46 6.70 4.22 -4.72
CA PHE A 46 7.41 4.13 -5.99
C PHE A 46 8.02 2.74 -6.23
N ALA A 47 8.61 2.11 -5.21
CA ALA A 47 9.13 0.75 -5.33
C ALA A 47 8.01 -0.27 -5.63
N ALA A 48 6.89 -0.19 -4.90
CA ALA A 48 5.72 -1.03 -5.14
C ALA A 48 5.17 -0.87 -6.57
N LEU A 49 5.18 0.37 -7.09
CA LEU A 49 4.72 0.71 -8.42
C LEU A 49 5.66 0.22 -9.53
N LEU A 50 6.97 0.45 -9.39
CA LEU A 50 7.95 0.17 -10.42
C LEU A 50 8.34 -1.31 -10.47
N GLU A 51 8.39 -1.96 -9.31
CA GLU A 51 8.87 -3.34 -9.18
C GLU A 51 7.71 -4.35 -9.10
N HIS A 52 6.45 -3.89 -9.17
CA HIS A 52 5.26 -4.72 -9.00
C HIS A 52 5.37 -5.65 -7.79
N LEU A 53 5.73 -5.07 -6.64
CA LEU A 53 6.08 -5.85 -5.45
C LEU A 53 4.96 -6.83 -5.08
N PRO A 54 5.27 -8.11 -4.82
CA PRO A 54 4.26 -9.06 -4.39
C PRO A 54 3.71 -8.67 -3.02
N ALA A 55 2.48 -9.09 -2.74
CA ALA A 55 1.77 -8.77 -1.50
C ALA A 55 2.58 -9.10 -0.22
N GLU A 56 3.39 -10.15 -0.24
CA GLU A 56 4.28 -10.55 0.85
C GLU A 56 5.34 -9.49 1.18
N LYS A 57 5.92 -8.85 0.15
CA LYS A 57 6.90 -7.77 0.31
C LYS A 57 6.23 -6.50 0.83
N LEU A 58 4.99 -6.26 0.41
CA LEU A 58 4.20 -5.15 0.96
C LEU A 58 3.91 -5.38 2.45
N ALA A 59 3.46 -6.57 2.81
CA ALA A 59 3.16 -6.95 4.20
C ALA A 59 4.41 -6.84 5.10
N ALA A 60 5.54 -7.40 4.67
CA ALA A 60 6.80 -7.34 5.41
C ALA A 60 7.27 -5.88 5.65
N TRP A 61 7.05 -4.99 4.66
CA TRP A 61 7.35 -3.58 4.86
C TRP A 61 6.45 -2.96 5.93
N PHE A 62 5.14 -3.18 5.86
CA PHE A 62 4.21 -2.65 6.85
C PHE A 62 4.49 -3.19 8.26
N GLU A 63 4.83 -4.47 8.43
CA GLU A 63 5.17 -5.05 9.74
C GLU A 63 6.31 -4.30 10.46
N GLY A 64 7.33 -3.85 9.72
CA GLY A 64 8.43 -3.05 10.28
C GLY A 64 8.05 -1.58 10.56
N HIS A 65 7.01 -1.08 9.91
CA HIS A 65 6.64 0.34 9.86
C HIS A 65 5.29 0.68 10.48
N VAL A 66 4.67 -0.28 11.18
CA VAL A 66 3.44 -0.04 11.95
C VAL A 66 3.69 -0.27 13.43
N VAL A 67 2.91 0.44 14.25
CA VAL A 67 2.83 0.22 15.69
C VAL A 67 1.37 0.10 16.07
N LYS A 68 1.07 -0.75 17.06
CA LYS A 68 -0.27 -0.79 17.65
C LYS A 68 -0.46 0.51 18.44
N GLY A 69 -1.48 1.27 18.07
CA GLY A 69 -1.84 2.55 18.67
C GLY A 69 -2.83 2.41 19.81
#